data_AF-A0A959W9X6-F1
#
_entry.id   AF-A0A959W9X6-F1
#
_cell.length_a   1.000
_cell.length_b   1.000
_cell.length_c   1.000
_cell.angle_alpha   90.00
_cell.angle_beta   90.00
_cell.angle_gamma   90.00
#
_symmetry.space_group_name_H-M   'P 1'
#
loop_
_entity.id
_entity.type
_entity.pdbx_description
1 polymer ?
#
loop_
_entity_poly.entity_id
_entity_poly.type
_entity_poly.pdbx_seq_one_letter_code
_entity_poly.pdbx_strand_id
1 'polypeptide(L)'
;MRGSVSSIRRSAAAAASFAACAFALAACGGDDAPIEPIDSTTTTSTADTSSQSGFIASADPICQEANNAIANLGDDSTAISQERSITAGMKSDLEALGDPEDPDGSLADYYSALNDEIRILKQQETASGEGDTTTVTSLESDLETARSDAATAADQYGFTECGGTGEVISDGEGDTTGSDSGVTTTTPTPVTPTTTTTPTPVTPTPVTPDTGGGTPVTPTPPSTGGGTGGSGGTGSGGVGPG
;
A
#
# COMPACT_ATOMS: atom_id res chain seq x y z
N MET A 1 13.73 -22.04 -39.66
CA MET A 1 12.43 -21.71 -39.01
C MET A 1 12.64 -20.33 -38.37
N ARG A 2 12.47 -19.21 -39.07
CA ARG A 2 11.25 -18.48 -39.48
C ARG A 2 10.29 -18.14 -38.32
N GLY A 3 10.24 -16.83 -38.01
CA GLY A 3 9.17 -16.11 -37.29
C GLY A 3 9.54 -15.72 -35.86
N SER A 4 9.39 -14.48 -35.37
CA SER A 4 8.85 -13.25 -35.93
C SER A 4 9.42 -12.04 -35.17
N VAL A 5 9.68 -10.97 -35.91
CA VAL A 5 10.28 -9.70 -35.48
C VAL A 5 9.20 -8.78 -34.91
N SER A 6 9.55 -8.05 -33.84
CA SER A 6 8.79 -6.96 -33.23
C SER A 6 8.15 -6.02 -34.24
N SER A 7 6.83 -5.79 -34.11
CA SER A 7 6.14 -4.69 -34.78
C SER A 7 5.87 -3.57 -33.78
N ILE A 8 6.83 -2.65 -33.67
CA ILE A 8 6.65 -1.32 -33.11
C ILE A 8 5.88 -0.51 -34.16
N ARG A 9 4.65 -0.08 -33.87
CA ARG A 9 3.96 0.94 -34.66
C ARG A 9 3.78 2.19 -33.82
N ARG A 10 4.53 3.22 -34.19
CA ARG A 10 4.37 4.61 -33.77
C ARG A 10 3.22 5.26 -34.55
N SER A 11 2.37 5.94 -33.80
CA SER A 11 1.72 7.25 -34.05
C SER A 11 1.01 7.52 -35.39
N ALA A 12 -0.29 7.82 -35.32
CA ALA A 12 -0.95 8.80 -36.18
C ALA A 12 -2.20 9.38 -35.49
N ALA A 13 -2.34 10.70 -35.57
CA ALA A 13 -3.36 11.54 -34.97
C ALA A 13 -4.75 11.37 -35.61
N ALA A 14 -5.81 11.61 -34.82
CA ALA A 14 -7.12 12.00 -35.34
C ALA A 14 -7.75 13.04 -34.40
N ALA A 15 -7.91 14.26 -34.92
CA ALA A 15 -8.68 15.32 -34.32
C ALA A 15 -10.17 14.98 -34.38
N ALA A 16 -10.91 15.16 -33.28
CA ALA A 16 -12.36 15.16 -33.28
C ALA A 16 -12.88 16.23 -32.31
N SER A 17 -13.37 17.32 -32.88
CA SER A 17 -14.10 18.40 -32.25
C SER A 17 -15.33 17.87 -31.52
N PHE A 18 -15.52 18.23 -30.24
CA PHE A 18 -16.80 18.08 -29.58
C PHE A 18 -17.22 19.39 -28.91
N ALA A 19 -18.46 19.75 -29.19
CA ALA A 19 -19.09 21.03 -29.00
C ALA A 19 -19.25 21.39 -27.52
N ALA A 20 -19.13 22.68 -27.24
CA ALA A 20 -19.52 23.29 -25.98
C ALA A 20 -21.04 23.08 -25.76
N CYS A 21 -21.38 22.22 -24.80
CA CYS A 21 -22.71 22.23 -24.20
C CYS A 21 -22.58 22.84 -22.80
N ALA A 22 -22.86 24.14 -22.73
CA ALA A 22 -23.10 24.85 -21.48
C ALA A 22 -24.43 24.35 -20.89
N PHE A 23 -24.37 23.37 -20.01
CA PHE A 23 -25.52 23.04 -19.15
C PHE A 23 -25.48 23.94 -17.92
N ALA A 24 -26.22 25.04 -18.05
CA ALA A 24 -26.67 25.83 -16.91
C ALA A 24 -27.60 24.95 -16.05
N LEU A 25 -27.10 24.47 -14.91
CA LEU A 25 -27.95 24.00 -13.82
C LEU A 25 -28.48 25.24 -13.09
N ALA A 26 -29.48 25.88 -13.71
CA ALA A 26 -30.30 26.89 -13.06
C ALA A 26 -31.74 26.39 -13.00
N ALA A 27 -32.16 26.10 -11.76
CA ALA A 27 -33.50 26.26 -11.24
C ALA A 27 -34.65 25.49 -11.91
N CYS A 28 -35.07 24.41 -11.25
CA CYS A 28 -36.47 24.01 -11.21
C CYS A 28 -37.02 24.33 -9.81
N GLY A 29 -38.11 25.09 -9.77
CA GLY A 29 -39.06 25.13 -8.65
C GLY A 29 -38.75 26.17 -7.57
N GLY A 30 -39.47 27.30 -7.60
CA GLY A 30 -39.35 28.35 -6.61
C GLY A 30 -40.11 28.09 -5.32
N ASP A 31 -39.60 28.67 -4.24
CA ASP A 31 -40.34 29.37 -3.20
C ASP A 31 -39.36 30.31 -2.49
N ASP A 32 -39.75 31.57 -2.33
CA ASP A 32 -38.90 32.72 -1.98
C ASP A 32 -38.69 32.76 -0.46
N ALA A 33 -37.60 32.17 0.02
CA ALA A 33 -37.10 32.35 1.39
C ALA A 33 -35.68 32.91 1.33
N PRO A 34 -35.32 33.91 2.16
CA PRO A 34 -33.95 34.40 2.24
C PRO A 34 -33.03 33.25 2.65
N ILE A 35 -32.14 32.84 1.75
CA ILE A 35 -31.09 31.87 2.07
C ILE A 35 -30.05 32.62 2.89
N GLU A 36 -30.14 32.48 4.21
CA GLU A 36 -29.01 32.80 5.08
C GLU A 36 -27.84 31.87 4.71
N PRO A 37 -26.61 32.40 4.56
CA PRO A 37 -25.45 31.55 4.34
C PRO A 37 -25.33 30.60 5.52
N ILE A 38 -25.47 29.30 5.29
CA ILE A 38 -25.03 28.31 6.26
C ILE A 38 -23.51 28.40 6.32
N ASP A 39 -22.98 29.01 7.38
CA ASP A 39 -21.61 28.75 7.85
C ASP A 39 -21.54 27.28 8.28
N SER A 40 -21.56 26.38 7.30
CA SER A 40 -21.11 25.01 7.51
C SER A 40 -19.60 25.07 7.60
N THR A 41 -19.09 25.42 8.78
CA THR A 41 -17.80 24.92 9.23
C THR A 41 -17.87 23.41 9.22
N THR A 42 -17.64 22.81 8.05
CA THR A 42 -17.22 21.42 7.94
C THR A 42 -15.89 21.36 8.65
N THR A 43 -15.94 21.10 9.95
CA THR A 43 -14.77 20.70 10.71
C THR A 43 -14.38 19.35 10.14
N THR A 44 -13.52 19.38 9.13
CA THR A 44 -12.77 18.20 8.71
C THR A 44 -11.82 17.94 9.88
N SER A 45 -12.29 17.18 10.86
CA SER A 45 -11.39 16.60 11.85
C SER A 45 -10.49 15.66 11.08
N THR A 46 -9.30 16.12 10.70
CA THR A 46 -8.22 15.23 10.27
C THR A 46 -8.05 14.23 11.40
N ALA A 47 -8.30 12.95 11.12
CA ALA A 47 -8.09 11.89 12.10
C ALA A 47 -6.62 11.97 12.55
N ASP A 48 -6.39 12.01 13.86
CA ASP A 48 -5.05 12.05 14.41
C ASP A 48 -4.45 10.65 14.30
N THR A 49 -3.68 10.41 13.24
CA THR A 49 -3.00 9.13 13.00
C THR A 49 -1.71 8.99 13.80
N SER A 50 -1.36 9.97 14.63
CA SER A 50 -0.18 9.88 15.52
C SER A 50 -0.46 9.01 16.75
N SER A 51 -1.71 9.01 17.21
CA SER A 51 -2.17 8.07 18.23
C SER A 51 -2.44 6.68 17.66
N GLN A 52 -2.15 5.63 18.43
CA GLN A 52 -2.46 4.25 18.07
C GLN A 52 -3.94 4.07 17.67
N SER A 53 -4.88 4.60 18.46
CA SER A 53 -6.32 4.48 18.17
C SER A 53 -6.77 5.20 16.90
N GLY A 54 -6.21 6.38 16.61
CA GLY A 54 -6.58 7.12 15.41
C GLY A 54 -5.94 6.54 14.16
N PHE A 55 -4.76 5.91 14.31
CA PHE A 55 -4.16 5.09 13.27
C PHE A 55 -5.02 3.85 12.96
N ILE A 56 -5.39 3.06 13.98
CA ILE A 56 -6.24 1.86 13.81
C ILE A 56 -7.55 2.21 13.09
N ALA A 57 -8.22 3.29 13.49
CA ALA A 57 -9.46 3.74 12.85
C ALA A 57 -9.31 4.09 11.37
N SER A 58 -8.11 4.49 10.94
CA SER A 58 -7.80 4.80 9.53
C SER A 58 -7.28 3.58 8.76
N ALA A 59 -6.62 2.65 9.45
CA ALA A 59 -5.99 1.45 8.91
C ALA A 59 -6.99 0.31 8.68
N ASP A 60 -7.91 0.06 9.62
CA ASP A 60 -8.87 -1.04 9.53
C ASP A 60 -9.70 -1.03 8.22
N PRO A 61 -10.22 0.12 7.74
CA PRO A 61 -10.91 0.17 6.45
C PRO A 61 -10.03 -0.22 5.25
N ILE A 62 -8.74 0.16 5.27
CA ILE A 62 -7.78 -0.18 4.22
C ILE A 62 -7.54 -1.69 4.20
N CYS A 63 -7.33 -2.27 5.39
CA CYS A 63 -7.15 -3.70 5.54
C CYS A 63 -8.40 -4.49 5.11
N GLN A 64 -9.59 -4.03 5.51
CA GLN A 64 -10.85 -4.66 5.11
C GLN A 64 -11.02 -4.65 3.58
N GLU A 65 -10.76 -3.53 2.92
CA GLU A 65 -10.85 -3.44 1.46
C GLU A 65 -9.87 -4.42 0.78
N ALA A 66 -8.62 -4.45 1.23
CA ALA A 66 -7.60 -5.35 0.70
C ALA A 66 -7.95 -6.82 0.95
N ASN A 67 -8.36 -7.17 2.16
CA ASN A 67 -8.75 -8.52 2.54
C ASN A 67 -9.95 -9.00 1.73
N ASN A 68 -10.95 -8.15 1.52
CA ASN A 68 -12.09 -8.43 0.65
C ASN A 68 -11.64 -8.64 -0.80
N ALA A 69 -10.73 -7.80 -1.31
CA ALA A 69 -10.20 -7.99 -2.65
C ALA A 69 -9.46 -9.32 -2.81
N ILE A 70 -8.67 -9.74 -1.81
CA ILE A 70 -7.94 -11.02 -1.79
C ILE A 70 -8.92 -12.20 -1.70
N ALA A 71 -9.92 -12.13 -0.82
CA ALA A 71 -10.91 -13.19 -0.63
C ALA A 71 -11.74 -13.48 -1.89
N ASN A 72 -11.82 -12.52 -2.81
CA ASN A 72 -12.54 -12.64 -4.08
C ASN A 72 -11.63 -12.87 -5.29
N LEU A 73 -10.34 -13.16 -5.07
CA LEU A 73 -9.47 -13.64 -6.15
C LEU A 73 -9.89 -15.06 -6.57
N GLY A 74 -9.81 -15.33 -7.86
CA GLY A 74 -9.96 -16.70 -8.38
C GLY A 74 -8.70 -17.54 -8.15
N ASP A 75 -8.73 -18.80 -8.58
CA ASP A 75 -7.60 -19.74 -8.42
C ASP A 75 -6.67 -19.80 -9.65
N ASP A 76 -6.76 -18.83 -10.56
CA ASP A 76 -5.95 -18.84 -11.78
C ASP A 76 -4.51 -18.36 -11.54
N SER A 77 -3.62 -18.60 -12.50
CA SER A 77 -2.20 -18.27 -12.38
C SER A 77 -1.90 -16.79 -12.13
N THR A 78 -2.85 -15.89 -12.40
CA THR A 78 -2.69 -14.46 -12.12
C THR A 78 -3.04 -14.08 -10.68
N ALA A 79 -3.76 -14.94 -9.95
CA ALA A 79 -4.20 -14.69 -8.58
C ALA A 79 -3.04 -14.36 -7.65
N ILE A 80 -1.93 -15.12 -7.71
CA ILE A 80 -0.71 -14.87 -6.92
C ILE A 80 -0.17 -13.45 -7.17
N SER A 81 -0.13 -13.01 -8.42
CA SER A 81 0.37 -11.68 -8.78
C SER A 81 -0.57 -10.56 -8.35
N GLN A 82 -1.88 -10.81 -8.40
CA GLN A 82 -2.91 -9.87 -7.95
C GLN A 82 -2.89 -9.73 -6.43
N GLU A 83 -2.84 -10.85 -5.71
CA GLU A 83 -2.71 -10.89 -4.26
C GLU A 83 -1.48 -10.10 -3.81
N ARG A 84 -0.30 -10.38 -4.39
CA ARG A 84 0.93 -9.64 -4.12
C ARG A 84 0.76 -8.14 -4.30
N SER A 85 0.06 -7.74 -5.37
CA SER A 85 -0.18 -6.32 -5.67
C SER A 85 -1.12 -5.68 -4.65
N ILE A 86 -2.15 -6.41 -4.21
CA ILE A 86 -3.10 -5.95 -3.20
C ILE A 86 -2.39 -5.80 -1.85
N THR A 87 -1.67 -6.82 -1.38
CA THR A 87 -0.91 -6.77 -0.12
C THR A 87 0.14 -5.65 -0.12
N ALA A 88 0.84 -5.45 -1.24
CA ALA A 88 1.81 -4.36 -1.37
C ALA A 88 1.14 -2.97 -1.39
N GLY A 89 -0.03 -2.85 -2.03
CA GLY A 89 -0.84 -1.63 -2.02
C GLY A 89 -1.32 -1.29 -0.62
N MET A 90 -1.96 -2.25 0.06
CA MET A 90 -2.40 -2.15 1.45
C MET A 90 -1.26 -1.67 2.35
N LYS A 91 -0.10 -2.33 2.29
CA LYS A 91 1.08 -1.93 3.08
C LYS A 91 1.47 -0.48 2.80
N SER A 92 1.54 -0.09 1.52
CA SER A 92 1.91 1.27 1.13
C SER A 92 0.90 2.32 1.64
N ASP A 93 -0.39 1.98 1.62
CA ASP A 93 -1.45 2.88 2.09
C ASP A 93 -1.40 3.02 3.62
N LEU A 94 -1.11 1.93 4.33
CA LEU A 94 -0.86 1.95 5.78
C LEU A 94 0.36 2.80 6.14
N GLU A 95 1.48 2.66 5.43
CA GLU A 95 2.69 3.48 5.63
C GLU A 95 2.42 4.96 5.34
N ALA A 96 1.49 5.27 4.41
CA ALA A 96 1.11 6.64 4.08
C ALA A 96 0.30 7.33 5.20
N LEU A 97 -0.27 6.56 6.15
CA LEU A 97 -0.96 7.12 7.32
C LEU A 97 0.01 7.77 8.33
N GLY A 98 1.30 7.42 8.27
CA GLY A 98 2.35 7.96 9.15
C GLY A 98 2.94 6.91 10.08
N ASP A 99 3.67 7.39 11.09
CA ASP A 99 4.35 6.56 12.11
C ASP A 99 3.65 6.81 13.47
N PRO A 100 2.69 5.96 13.85
CA PRO A 100 1.94 6.09 15.10
C PRO A 100 2.75 5.62 16.31
N GLU A 101 2.19 5.79 17.50
CA GLU A 101 2.73 5.17 18.72
C GLU A 101 2.72 3.63 18.63
N ASP A 102 3.92 3.02 18.62
CA ASP A 102 4.13 1.57 18.64
C ASP A 102 5.09 1.18 19.79
N PRO A 103 4.62 1.21 21.06
CA PRO A 103 5.49 1.03 22.23
C PRO A 103 6.01 -0.40 22.39
N ASP A 104 5.31 -1.38 21.84
CA ASP A 104 5.65 -2.81 21.93
C ASP A 104 6.27 -3.37 20.64
N GLY A 105 6.29 -2.59 19.55
CA GLY A 105 6.89 -2.99 18.27
C GLY A 105 5.95 -3.83 17.40
N SER A 106 4.69 -3.99 17.80
CA SER A 106 3.73 -4.86 17.13
C SER A 106 3.34 -4.35 15.73
N LEU A 107 3.33 -3.03 15.51
CA LEU A 107 3.12 -2.48 14.16
C LEU A 107 4.34 -2.75 13.25
N ALA A 108 5.55 -2.61 13.79
CA ALA A 108 6.76 -2.96 13.05
C ALA A 108 6.81 -4.45 12.68
N ASP A 109 6.42 -5.34 13.61
CA ASP A 109 6.31 -6.77 13.37
C ASP A 109 5.25 -7.07 12.30
N TYR A 110 4.10 -6.39 12.35
CA TYR A 110 3.06 -6.51 11.33
C TYR A 110 3.57 -6.12 9.94
N TYR A 111 4.25 -4.97 9.79
CA TYR A 111 4.86 -4.58 8.51
C TYR A 111 5.96 -5.55 8.05
N SER A 112 6.71 -6.15 8.98
CA SER A 112 7.68 -7.19 8.65
C SER A 112 6.99 -8.43 8.08
N ALA A 113 5.90 -8.89 8.70
CA ALA A 113 5.13 -10.02 8.22
C ALA A 113 4.52 -9.76 6.82
N LEU A 114 3.95 -8.56 6.59
CA LEU A 114 3.46 -8.17 5.25
C LEU A 114 4.56 -8.17 4.18
N ASN A 115 5.78 -7.72 4.51
CA ASN A 115 6.92 -7.81 3.59
C ASN A 115 7.28 -9.25 3.26
N ASP A 116 7.18 -10.15 4.24
CA ASP A 116 7.44 -11.57 4.08
C ASP A 116 6.40 -12.23 3.18
N GLU A 117 5.10 -11.92 3.36
CA GLU A 117 4.04 -12.33 2.44
C GLU A 117 4.33 -11.86 0.99
N ILE A 118 4.60 -10.56 0.79
CA ILE A 118 4.89 -9.98 -0.53
C ILE A 118 6.10 -10.68 -1.18
N ARG A 119 7.13 -10.99 -0.39
CA ARG A 119 8.33 -11.69 -0.84
C ARG A 119 8.01 -13.13 -1.25
N ILE A 120 7.23 -13.85 -0.45
CA ILE A 120 6.83 -15.24 -0.71
C ILE A 120 5.95 -15.32 -1.96
N LEU A 121 4.93 -14.46 -2.07
CA LEU A 121 4.07 -14.37 -3.26
C LEU A 121 4.87 -14.09 -4.53
N LYS A 122 5.91 -13.24 -4.46
CA LYS A 122 6.82 -13.00 -5.60
C LYS A 122 7.64 -14.24 -5.98
N GLN A 123 8.06 -15.04 -5.00
CA GLN A 123 8.76 -16.30 -5.26
C GLN A 123 7.81 -17.34 -5.87
N GLN A 124 6.57 -17.42 -5.40
CA GLN A 124 5.53 -18.26 -5.99
C GLN A 124 5.23 -17.85 -7.44
N GLU A 125 5.11 -16.55 -7.73
CA GLU A 125 4.93 -16.01 -9.08
C GLU A 125 6.07 -16.47 -10.02
N THR A 126 7.31 -16.40 -9.54
CA THR A 126 8.50 -16.83 -10.30
C THR A 126 8.50 -18.34 -10.53
N ALA A 127 8.32 -19.14 -9.47
CA ALA A 127 8.31 -20.61 -9.55
C ALA A 127 7.17 -21.13 -10.44
N SER A 128 5.99 -20.53 -10.34
CA SER A 128 4.84 -20.82 -11.20
C SER A 128 5.15 -20.53 -12.67
N GLY A 129 5.78 -19.39 -12.96
CA GLY A 129 6.25 -19.04 -14.31
C GLY A 129 7.29 -19.99 -14.91
N GLU A 130 8.09 -20.64 -14.05
CA GLU A 130 9.07 -21.66 -14.42
C GLU A 130 8.47 -23.09 -14.48
N GLY A 131 7.23 -23.28 -14.01
CA GLY A 131 6.58 -24.58 -13.90
C GLY A 131 7.09 -25.44 -12.74
N ASP A 132 7.77 -24.84 -11.74
CA ASP A 132 8.26 -25.51 -10.54
C ASP A 132 7.16 -25.62 -9.47
N THR A 133 6.30 -26.62 -9.64
CA THR A 133 5.19 -26.87 -8.71
C THR A 133 5.66 -27.32 -7.32
N THR A 134 6.88 -27.86 -7.20
CA THR A 134 7.42 -28.30 -5.90
C THR A 134 7.76 -27.09 -5.03
N THR A 135 8.39 -26.09 -5.63
CA THR A 135 8.68 -24.82 -4.95
C THR A 135 7.39 -24.06 -4.64
N VAL A 136 6.41 -24.02 -5.54
CA VAL A 136 5.10 -23.39 -5.26
C VAL A 136 4.45 -24.00 -4.02
N THR A 137 4.34 -25.33 -3.94
CA THR A 137 3.74 -26.01 -2.77
C THR A 137 4.54 -25.80 -1.48
N SER A 138 5.88 -25.75 -1.54
CA SER A 138 6.69 -25.45 -0.37
C SER A 138 6.42 -24.05 0.17
N LEU A 139 6.25 -23.07 -0.73
CA LEU A 139 6.01 -21.68 -0.37
C LEU A 139 4.60 -21.42 0.16
N GLU A 140 3.62 -22.29 -0.11
CA GLU A 140 2.26 -22.17 0.47
C GLU A 140 2.30 -22.26 1.99
N SER A 141 3.09 -23.17 2.56
CA SER A 141 3.27 -23.28 4.02
C SER A 141 4.01 -22.08 4.62
N ASP A 142 5.00 -21.54 3.89
CA ASP A 142 5.69 -20.32 4.30
C ASP A 142 4.75 -19.12 4.28
N LEU A 143 3.87 -19.02 3.27
CA LEU A 143 2.86 -17.97 3.15
C LEU A 143 1.84 -18.04 4.28
N GLU A 144 1.34 -19.23 4.61
CA GLU A 144 0.42 -19.43 5.74
C GLU A 144 1.06 -19.04 7.08
N THR A 145 2.34 -19.33 7.26
CA THR A 145 3.11 -18.90 8.43
C THR A 145 3.20 -17.37 8.49
N ALA A 146 3.58 -16.72 7.38
CA ALA A 146 3.68 -15.26 7.32
C ALA A 146 2.33 -14.57 7.60
N ARG A 147 1.22 -15.10 7.06
CA ARG A 147 -0.14 -14.61 7.35
C ARG A 147 -0.52 -14.79 8.82
N SER A 148 -0.15 -15.92 9.43
CA SER A 148 -0.38 -16.15 10.87
C SER A 148 0.42 -15.17 11.74
N ASP A 149 1.66 -14.87 11.35
CA ASP A 149 2.51 -13.89 12.03
C ASP A 149 1.93 -12.47 11.88
N ALA A 150 1.46 -12.12 10.67
CA ALA A 150 0.77 -10.86 10.41
C ALA A 150 -0.50 -10.73 11.26
N ALA A 151 -1.35 -11.76 11.29
CA ALA A 151 -2.56 -11.75 12.12
C ALA A 151 -2.25 -11.58 13.61
N THR A 152 -1.24 -12.30 14.11
CA THR A 152 -0.82 -12.18 15.51
C THR A 152 -0.30 -10.77 15.83
N ALA A 153 0.55 -10.20 14.97
CA ALA A 153 1.07 -8.85 15.15
C ALA A 153 -0.05 -7.80 15.06
N ALA A 154 -1.01 -8.01 14.15
CA ALA A 154 -2.16 -7.13 14.00
C ALA A 154 -3.06 -7.12 15.24
N ASP A 155 -3.35 -8.30 15.80
CA ASP A 155 -4.11 -8.45 17.05
C ASP A 155 -3.39 -7.79 18.24
N GLN A 156 -2.06 -7.95 18.31
CA GLN A 156 -1.24 -7.35 19.37
C GLN A 156 -1.24 -5.83 19.30
N TYR A 157 -1.17 -5.26 18.09
CA TYR A 157 -1.30 -3.81 17.88
C TYR A 157 -2.75 -3.33 18.09
N GLY A 158 -3.75 -4.21 18.00
CA GLY A 158 -5.15 -3.90 18.24
C GLY A 158 -5.96 -3.55 17.00
N PHE A 159 -5.50 -3.94 15.81
CA PHE A 159 -6.33 -3.88 14.60
C PHE A 159 -7.53 -4.83 14.73
N THR A 160 -8.64 -4.47 14.10
CA THR A 160 -9.83 -5.34 14.01
C THR A 160 -9.86 -6.09 12.69
N GLU A 161 -9.46 -5.42 11.61
CA GLU A 161 -9.62 -5.94 10.25
C GLU A 161 -8.30 -6.44 9.65
N CYS A 162 -7.16 -5.87 10.07
CA CYS A 162 -5.84 -6.19 9.51
C CYS A 162 -5.31 -7.60 9.82
N GLY A 163 -5.82 -8.27 10.86
CA GLY A 163 -5.52 -9.68 11.14
C GLY A 163 -6.54 -10.66 10.58
N GLY A 164 -7.58 -10.17 9.91
CA GLY A 164 -8.71 -10.95 9.45
C GLY A 164 -8.54 -11.54 8.06
N THR A 165 -9.50 -12.39 7.69
CA THR A 165 -9.74 -12.83 6.31
C THR A 165 -10.92 -12.05 5.74
N GLY A 166 -10.87 -11.69 4.46
CA GLY A 166 -11.96 -10.95 3.82
C GLY A 166 -13.25 -11.74 3.64
N GLU A 167 -14.31 -11.03 3.32
CA GLU A 167 -15.62 -11.59 2.99
C GLU A 167 -15.67 -12.05 1.53
N VAL A 168 -15.95 -13.34 1.32
CA VAL A 168 -16.20 -13.89 -0.02
C VAL A 168 -17.60 -13.49 -0.47
N ILE A 169 -17.70 -12.79 -1.60
CA ILE A 169 -18.97 -12.50 -2.25
C ILE A 169 -19.45 -13.79 -2.89
N SER A 170 -20.30 -14.52 -2.17
CA SER A 170 -21.06 -15.60 -2.79
C SER A 170 -22.05 -14.97 -3.76
N ASP A 171 -21.98 -15.33 -5.05
CA ASP A 171 -23.06 -15.10 -6.02
C ASP A 171 -24.30 -15.89 -5.56
N GLY A 172 -25.01 -15.35 -4.57
CA GLY A 172 -26.18 -15.98 -3.99
C GLY A 172 -27.40 -15.76 -4.88
N GLU A 173 -27.89 -16.84 -5.48
CA GLU A 173 -29.32 -17.13 -5.36
C GLU A 173 -29.68 -16.99 -3.88
N GLY A 174 -30.62 -16.10 -3.58
CA GLY A 174 -30.86 -15.63 -2.21
C GLY A 174 -31.19 -16.74 -1.22
N ASP A 175 -30.46 -16.74 -0.11
CA ASP A 175 -30.89 -17.41 1.11
C ASP A 175 -31.13 -16.35 2.20
N THR A 176 -32.41 -16.09 2.44
CA THR A 176 -32.90 -15.23 3.53
C THR A 176 -32.99 -16.05 4.79
N THR A 177 -31.91 -16.09 5.59
CA THR A 177 -32.00 -16.45 7.01
C THR A 177 -31.35 -15.34 7.82
N GLY A 178 -32.19 -14.52 8.45
CA GLY A 178 -31.81 -13.22 8.99
C GLY A 178 -31.00 -13.22 10.30
N SER A 179 -30.31 -12.10 10.51
CA SER A 179 -30.32 -11.39 11.78
C SER A 179 -30.49 -9.90 11.52
N ASP A 180 -31.60 -9.40 12.05
CA ASP A 180 -32.02 -8.01 12.04
C ASP A 180 -31.01 -7.17 12.83
N SER A 181 -30.14 -6.46 12.14
CA SER A 181 -29.51 -5.25 12.64
C SER A 181 -29.71 -4.21 11.56
N GLY A 182 -30.63 -3.29 11.82
CA GLY A 182 -30.94 -2.17 10.95
C GLY A 182 -29.73 -1.26 10.75
N VAL A 183 -28.80 -1.67 9.90
CA VAL A 183 -27.86 -0.79 9.24
C VAL A 183 -28.57 -0.32 7.98
N THR A 184 -28.94 0.95 7.97
CA THR A 184 -29.32 1.62 6.74
C THR A 184 -28.06 1.62 5.87
N THR A 185 -28.05 0.77 4.84
CA THR A 185 -27.06 0.81 3.77
C THR A 185 -27.19 2.15 3.06
N THR A 186 -26.48 3.17 3.51
CA THR A 186 -26.14 4.30 2.66
C THR A 186 -25.16 3.76 1.63
N THR A 187 -25.66 3.49 0.42
CA THR A 187 -24.82 3.34 -0.76
C THR A 187 -23.82 4.51 -0.77
N PRO A 188 -22.51 4.26 -0.61
CA PRO A 188 -21.55 5.34 -0.73
C PRO A 188 -21.70 5.91 -2.14
N THR A 189 -21.93 7.22 -2.21
CA THR A 189 -21.91 7.93 -3.48
C THR A 189 -20.52 7.70 -4.08
N PRO A 190 -20.40 7.29 -5.36
CA PRO A 190 -19.09 7.08 -5.97
C PRO A 190 -18.24 8.33 -5.80
N VAL A 191 -17.18 8.22 -5.00
CA VAL A 191 -16.19 9.28 -4.86
C VAL A 191 -15.49 9.41 -6.20
N THR A 192 -15.72 10.55 -6.85
CA THR A 192 -15.01 10.89 -8.08
C THR A 192 -13.52 11.01 -7.72
N PRO A 193 -12.60 10.36 -8.46
CA PRO A 193 -11.18 10.44 -8.17
C PRO A 193 -10.75 11.90 -8.15
N THR A 194 -10.15 12.31 -7.03
CA THR A 194 -9.56 13.65 -6.92
C THR A 194 -8.37 13.69 -7.86
N THR A 195 -8.44 14.53 -8.88
CA THR A 195 -7.32 14.73 -9.79
C THR A 195 -6.20 15.43 -9.04
N THR A 196 -5.15 14.67 -8.72
CA THR A 196 -3.87 15.22 -8.26
C THR A 196 -3.39 16.21 -9.31
N THR A 197 -3.44 17.50 -8.96
CA THR A 197 -2.85 18.54 -9.79
C THR A 197 -1.34 18.39 -9.68
N THR A 198 -0.72 17.94 -10.77
CA THR A 198 0.74 17.99 -10.92
C THR A 198 1.20 19.43 -10.65
N PRO A 199 2.07 19.67 -9.64
CA PRO A 199 2.57 21.01 -9.38
C PRO A 199 3.28 21.52 -10.63
N THR A 200 2.93 22.73 -11.06
CA THR A 200 3.61 23.41 -12.15
C THR A 200 5.10 23.52 -11.81
N PRO A 201 6.01 23.12 -12.70
CA PRO A 201 7.44 23.26 -12.45
C PRO A 201 7.77 24.74 -12.25
N VAL A 202 8.23 25.07 -11.05
CA VAL A 202 8.79 26.39 -10.77
C VAL A 202 10.13 26.50 -11.46
N THR A 203 10.22 27.38 -12.46
CA THR A 203 11.49 27.76 -13.08
C THR A 203 12.39 28.38 -12.00
N PRO A 204 13.56 27.80 -11.70
CA PRO A 204 14.47 28.39 -10.72
C PRO A 204 14.91 29.78 -11.21
N THR A 205 14.82 30.76 -10.32
CA THR A 205 15.37 32.10 -10.57
C THR A 205 16.89 31.96 -10.73
N PRO A 206 17.51 32.55 -11.76
CA PRO A 206 18.96 32.46 -11.95
C PRO A 206 19.67 33.12 -10.77
N VAL A 207 20.37 32.30 -9.99
CA VAL A 207 21.32 32.78 -8.97
C VAL A 207 22.54 33.36 -9.69
N THR A 208 22.83 34.62 -9.36
CA THR A 208 24.04 35.31 -9.80
C THR A 208 25.26 34.66 -9.14
N PRO A 209 26.37 34.37 -9.84
CA PRO A 209 27.55 33.81 -9.21
C PRO A 209 28.16 34.81 -8.23
N ASP A 210 28.12 34.48 -6.94
CA ASP A 210 28.89 35.19 -5.93
C ASP A 210 30.38 34.89 -6.16
N THR A 211 31.12 35.92 -6.56
CA THR A 211 32.58 35.87 -6.71
C THR A 211 33.19 36.14 -5.34
N GLY A 212 33.02 35.20 -4.43
CA GLY A 212 33.57 35.23 -3.08
C GLY A 212 34.90 34.48 -3.00
N GLY A 213 36.01 35.21 -3.14
CA GLY A 213 37.35 34.67 -2.90
C GLY A 213 37.57 34.28 -1.44
N GLY A 214 38.21 33.12 -1.22
CA GLY A 214 38.54 32.64 0.12
C GLY A 214 39.53 31.48 0.11
N THR A 215 40.82 31.86 0.20
CA THR A 215 42.02 31.17 0.75
C THR A 215 42.26 29.65 0.55
N PRO A 216 43.44 29.23 0.05
CA PRO A 216 43.82 27.82 -0.03
C PRO A 216 44.09 27.23 1.37
N VAL A 217 43.44 26.11 1.68
CA VAL A 217 43.81 25.24 2.82
C VAL A 217 44.80 24.17 2.37
N THR A 218 45.94 24.14 3.06
CA THR A 218 47.03 23.19 2.89
C THR A 218 46.59 21.76 3.27
N PRO A 219 46.89 20.72 2.47
CA PRO A 219 46.58 19.35 2.83
C PRO A 219 47.50 18.82 3.94
N THR A 220 46.89 18.23 4.97
CA THR A 220 47.56 17.47 6.05
C THR A 220 47.98 16.08 5.52
N PRO A 221 49.20 15.58 5.78
CA PRO A 221 49.66 14.28 5.31
C PRO A 221 48.97 13.10 6.03
N PRO A 222 48.85 11.92 5.38
CA PRO A 222 48.24 10.74 5.99
C PRO A 222 49.15 10.11 7.04
N SER A 223 48.63 9.92 8.26
CA SER A 223 49.25 9.10 9.30
C SER A 223 49.16 7.62 8.93
N THR A 224 50.31 7.00 8.68
CA THR A 224 50.48 5.56 8.56
C THR A 224 50.56 4.96 9.97
N GLY A 225 49.49 4.31 10.42
CA GLY A 225 49.44 3.57 11.69
C GLY A 225 49.16 2.09 11.44
N GLY A 226 50.21 1.27 11.53
CA GLY A 226 50.10 -0.19 11.50
C GLY A 226 49.50 -0.74 12.79
N GLY A 227 48.66 -1.77 12.66
CA GLY A 227 48.10 -2.54 13.77
C GLY A 227 48.08 -4.03 13.43
N THR A 228 49.11 -4.73 13.89
CA THR A 228 49.31 -6.19 13.83
C THR A 228 48.62 -6.86 15.02
N GLY A 229 47.96 -8.01 14.79
CA GLY A 229 47.87 -9.09 15.77
C GLY A 229 46.51 -9.30 16.43
N GLY A 230 45.96 -10.51 16.27
CA GLY A 230 44.76 -10.96 16.99
C GLY A 230 44.22 -12.31 16.52
N SER A 231 45.03 -13.37 16.63
CA SER A 231 44.57 -14.76 16.50
C SER A 231 44.13 -15.28 17.88
N GLY A 232 42.95 -15.91 17.97
CA GLY A 232 42.60 -16.73 19.16
C GLY A 232 41.13 -17.10 19.33
N GLY A 233 40.87 -18.42 19.46
CA GLY A 233 39.62 -19.05 19.94
C GLY A 233 38.78 -19.62 18.79
N THR A 234 38.73 -20.93 18.47
CA THR A 234 38.60 -22.17 19.25
C THR A 234 37.34 -22.20 20.12
N GLY A 235 36.32 -22.90 19.62
CA GLY A 235 35.08 -23.21 20.33
C GLY A 235 34.34 -24.35 19.64
N SER A 236 34.83 -25.58 19.84
CA SER A 236 34.12 -26.82 19.50
C SER A 236 33.11 -27.12 20.62
N GLY A 237 31.83 -27.26 20.28
CA GLY A 237 30.79 -27.70 21.19
C GLY A 237 29.73 -28.47 20.42
N GLY A 238 29.79 -29.80 20.48
CA GLY A 238 28.73 -30.70 20.04
C GLY A 238 28.04 -31.34 21.24
N VAL A 239 26.73 -31.55 21.10
CA VAL A 239 25.80 -32.47 21.79
C VAL A 239 24.49 -32.31 21.00
N GLY A 240 23.83 -33.27 20.36
CA GLY A 240 23.61 -34.70 20.61
C GLY A 240 22.07 -34.88 20.77
N PRO A 241 21.37 -35.72 19.97
CA PRO A 241 19.91 -35.82 20.03
C PRO A 241 19.45 -36.71 21.18
N GLY A 242 18.35 -36.29 21.82
CA GLY A 242 17.47 -37.14 22.62
C GLY A 242 16.18 -37.38 21.85
#